data_AF-A0AA43ECN0-F1
#
_entry.id   AF-A0AA43ECN0-F1
#
_cell.length_a   1.000
_cell.length_b   1.000
_cell.length_c   1.000
_cell.angle_alpha   90.00
_cell.angle_beta   90.00
_cell.angle_gamma   90.00
#
_symmetry.space_group_name_H-M   'P 1'
#
loop_
_entity.id
_entity.type
_entity.pdbx_description
1 polymer ?
#
loop_
_entity_poly.entity_id
_entity_poly.type
_entity_poly.pdbx_seq_one_letter_code
_entity_poly.pdbx_strand_id
1 'polypeptide(L)'
;MGNRQIARALCCSPASVAYHIARLGRHCLLVQANELAKIKHLDEIAIDGFETFEWSQYFPFHHNVALDVASGYFLQHTDSPLRRKGRMTAHQRARRAVLEAQLGRAHPKAVERGTRELLEVLILKGRAITIRSDEHPAYPRAIASIGGQVTHRTTSSKERRDKHNPLFNINVLDLMIRHSTAAHKRETIAWAKRRQASIEKLAIFQVWHNYMKRRWEKGGRVTSAMLLGVADRPWRLRDLFRERRFFAKTRLSERWQQYYRRQVETRALGVNQKHELIYAF
;
A
#
# COMPACT_ATOMS: atom_id res chain seq x y z
N MET A 1 16.54 6.72 6.54
CA MET A 1 17.88 6.41 5.99
C MET A 1 17.75 5.52 4.76
N GLY A 2 18.57 5.73 3.74
CA GLY A 2 18.63 4.82 2.60
C GLY A 2 19.35 3.51 2.97
N ASN A 3 19.09 2.41 2.25
CA ASN A 3 19.68 1.09 2.56
C ASN A 3 21.21 1.13 2.65
N ARG A 4 21.89 1.92 1.80
CA ARG A 4 23.35 2.09 1.83
C ARG A 4 23.85 2.79 3.10
N GLN A 5 23.09 3.77 3.61
CA GLN A 5 23.45 4.47 4.85
C GLN A 5 23.29 3.55 6.05
N ILE A 6 22.19 2.78 6.10
CA ILE A 6 21.97 1.77 7.15
C ILE A 6 23.10 0.72 7.11
N ALA A 7 23.42 0.23 5.91
CA ALA A 7 24.48 -0.77 5.73
C ALA A 7 25.85 -0.28 6.23
N ARG A 8 26.20 0.98 5.94
CA ARG A 8 27.43 1.61 6.45
C ARG A 8 27.42 1.73 7.98
N ALA A 9 26.30 2.19 8.55
CA ALA A 9 26.17 2.35 10.00
C ALA A 9 26.20 1.01 10.75
N LEU A 10 25.74 -0.07 10.13
CA LEU A 10 25.69 -1.42 10.70
C LEU A 10 26.86 -2.32 10.24
N CYS A 11 27.85 -1.76 9.53
CA CYS A 11 29.01 -2.49 8.99
C CYS A 11 28.63 -3.78 8.23
N CYS A 12 27.59 -3.71 7.39
CA CYS A 12 27.11 -4.86 6.61
C CYS A 12 26.85 -4.49 5.14
N SER A 13 26.48 -5.48 4.32
CA SER A 13 26.18 -5.21 2.91
C SER A 13 24.81 -4.53 2.74
N PRO A 14 24.62 -3.64 1.74
CA PRO A 14 23.30 -3.11 1.39
C PRO A 14 22.28 -4.20 1.03
N ALA A 15 22.74 -5.34 0.52
CA ALA A 15 21.92 -6.50 0.24
C ALA A 15 21.37 -7.12 1.52
N SER A 16 22.19 -7.27 2.56
CA SER A 16 21.77 -7.75 3.88
C SER A 16 20.63 -6.89 4.44
N VAL A 17 20.77 -5.56 4.40
CA VAL A 17 19.71 -4.63 4.80
C VAL A 17 18.44 -4.82 3.96
N ALA A 18 18.58 -4.94 2.64
CA ALA A 18 17.43 -5.16 1.75
C ALA A 18 16.70 -6.48 2.05
N TYR A 19 17.42 -7.57 2.34
CA TYR A 19 16.85 -8.86 2.70
C TYR A 19 16.09 -8.78 4.04
N HIS A 20 16.65 -8.10 5.05
CA HIS A 20 15.96 -7.90 6.32
C HIS A 20 14.70 -7.04 6.18
N ILE A 21 14.73 -5.97 5.36
CA ILE A 21 13.55 -5.16 5.05
C ILE A 21 12.49 -6.02 4.34
N ALA A 22 12.88 -6.82 3.35
CA ALA A 22 11.95 -7.70 2.64
C ALA A 22 11.32 -8.73 3.58
N ARG A 23 12.11 -9.34 4.47
CA ARG A 23 11.62 -10.29 5.49
C ARG A 23 10.68 -9.61 6.47
N LEU A 24 11.00 -8.41 6.92
CA LEU A 24 10.14 -7.63 7.83
C LEU A 24 8.83 -7.25 7.13
N GLY A 25 8.87 -6.79 5.88
CA GLY A 25 7.67 -6.48 5.10
C GLY A 25 6.74 -7.68 4.96
N ARG A 26 7.28 -8.86 4.64
CA ARG A 26 6.51 -10.11 4.60
C ARG A 26 5.90 -10.47 5.96
N HIS A 27 6.66 -10.33 7.04
CA HIS A 27 6.11 -10.54 8.40
C HIS A 27 4.97 -9.55 8.68
N CYS A 28 5.11 -8.28 8.30
CA CYS A 28 4.08 -7.27 8.45
C CYS A 28 2.80 -7.58 7.64
N LEU A 29 2.91 -8.17 6.45
CA LEU A 29 1.74 -8.67 5.71
C LEU A 29 0.98 -9.73 6.52
N LEU A 30 1.70 -10.68 7.14
CA LEU A 30 1.07 -11.71 7.98
C LEU A 30 0.45 -11.12 9.25
N VAL A 31 1.14 -10.18 9.90
CA VAL A 31 0.64 -9.45 11.07
C VAL A 31 -0.68 -8.79 10.72
N GLN A 32 -0.67 -7.94 9.68
CA GLN A 32 -1.81 -7.14 9.31
C GLN A 32 -2.99 -8.01 8.88
N ALA A 33 -2.76 -9.13 8.19
CA ALA A 33 -3.83 -10.04 7.81
C ALA A 33 -4.52 -10.68 9.03
N ASN A 34 -3.74 -11.15 10.01
CA ASN A 34 -4.28 -11.71 11.24
C ASN A 34 -5.09 -10.66 12.03
N GLU A 35 -4.59 -9.43 12.11
CA GLU A 35 -5.31 -8.38 12.83
C GLU A 35 -6.56 -7.90 12.07
N LEU A 36 -6.49 -7.80 10.73
CA LEU A 36 -7.64 -7.46 9.88
C LEU A 36 -8.77 -8.49 10.01
N ALA A 37 -8.43 -9.76 10.25
CA ALA A 37 -9.40 -10.82 10.49
C ALA A 37 -10.16 -10.68 11.82
N LYS A 38 -9.61 -9.96 12.81
CA LYS A 38 -10.28 -9.70 14.10
C LYS A 38 -11.36 -8.62 14.00
N ILE A 39 -11.26 -7.74 13.01
CA ILE A 39 -12.23 -6.67 12.79
C ILE A 39 -13.55 -7.31 12.36
N LYS A 40 -14.60 -7.19 13.16
CA LYS A 40 -15.90 -7.78 12.85
C LYS A 40 -16.72 -6.92 11.89
N HIS A 41 -16.60 -5.60 12.00
CA HIS A 41 -17.43 -4.64 11.29
C HIS A 41 -16.62 -3.46 10.75
N LEU A 42 -17.04 -2.94 9.59
CA LEU A 42 -16.57 -1.69 9.01
C LEU A 42 -17.79 -0.93 8.47
N ASP A 43 -18.12 0.21 9.08
CA ASP A 43 -19.25 1.03 8.67
C ASP A 43 -18.92 1.89 7.45
N GLU A 44 -17.74 2.51 7.49
CA GLU A 44 -17.33 3.48 6.49
C GLU A 44 -15.82 3.44 6.24
N ILE A 45 -15.46 3.22 4.98
CA ILE A 45 -14.07 3.21 4.53
C ILE A 45 -13.83 4.28 3.49
N ALA A 46 -12.59 4.75 3.39
CA ALA A 46 -12.14 5.58 2.28
C ALA A 46 -11.10 4.82 1.46
N ILE A 47 -11.13 4.99 0.14
CA ILE A 47 -10.16 4.42 -0.80
C ILE A 47 -9.54 5.50 -1.69
N ASP A 48 -8.27 5.32 -2.02
CA ASP A 48 -7.52 6.21 -2.91
C ASP A 48 -6.37 5.46 -3.60
N GLY A 49 -5.91 6.02 -4.71
CA GLY A 49 -4.83 5.54 -5.56
C GLY A 49 -3.62 6.46 -5.44
N PHE A 50 -2.72 6.12 -4.53
CA PHE A 50 -1.49 6.86 -4.32
C PHE A 50 -0.51 6.68 -5.49
N GLU A 51 -0.37 7.68 -6.37
CA GLU A 51 0.57 7.61 -7.49
C GLU A 51 2.04 7.82 -7.07
N THR A 52 2.89 6.89 -7.51
CA THR A 52 4.35 6.89 -7.40
C THR A 52 4.96 6.15 -8.60
N PHE A 53 6.25 5.82 -8.57
CA PHE A 53 6.91 5.12 -9.67
C PHE A 53 8.03 4.19 -9.19
N GLU A 54 8.28 3.16 -10.00
CA GLU A 54 9.42 2.28 -9.83
C GLU A 54 10.43 2.53 -10.94
N TRP A 55 11.72 2.28 -10.70
CA TRP A 55 12.82 2.34 -11.67
C TRP A 55 13.08 3.71 -12.34
N SER A 56 12.08 4.32 -12.97
CA SER A 56 12.05 5.67 -13.52
C SER A 56 10.60 6.16 -13.66
N GLN A 57 10.40 7.44 -13.99
CA GLN A 57 9.05 8.01 -14.23
C GLN A 57 8.29 7.37 -15.41
N TYR A 58 8.92 6.50 -16.20
CA TYR A 58 8.24 5.72 -17.26
C TYR A 58 7.44 4.53 -16.73
N PHE A 59 7.65 4.14 -15.46
CA PHE A 59 6.93 3.04 -14.82
C PHE A 59 6.17 3.54 -13.57
N PRO A 60 5.19 4.44 -13.75
CA PRO A 60 4.33 4.84 -12.65
C PRO A 60 3.43 3.68 -12.22
N PHE A 61 3.00 3.71 -10.96
CA PHE A 61 2.00 2.80 -10.42
C PHE A 61 1.24 3.48 -9.28
N HIS A 62 0.02 3.02 -9.03
CA HIS A 62 -0.69 3.34 -7.80
C HIS A 62 -0.36 2.31 -6.73
N HIS A 63 -0.15 2.76 -5.50
CA HIS A 63 -0.55 1.98 -4.33
C HIS A 63 -2.02 2.30 -4.07
N ASN A 64 -2.93 1.35 -4.28
CA ASN A 64 -4.32 1.55 -3.90
C ASN A 64 -4.42 1.25 -2.41
N VAL A 65 -5.00 2.16 -1.62
CA VAL A 65 -5.06 2.05 -0.17
C VAL A 65 -6.50 2.15 0.30
N ALA A 66 -6.86 1.40 1.33
CA ALA A 66 -8.14 1.50 2.01
C ALA A 66 -7.93 1.81 3.49
N LEU A 67 -8.75 2.69 4.05
CA LEU A 67 -8.71 3.04 5.46
C LEU A 67 -10.11 3.05 6.09
N ASP A 68 -10.18 2.81 7.39
CA ASP A 68 -11.40 3.05 8.18
C ASP A 68 -11.53 4.53 8.53
N VAL A 69 -12.65 5.15 8.15
CA VAL A 69 -12.80 6.61 8.25
C VAL A 69 -12.78 7.10 9.69
N ALA A 70 -13.40 6.37 10.63
CA ALA A 70 -13.52 6.82 12.02
C ALA A 70 -12.17 6.76 12.77
N SER A 71 -11.46 5.64 12.69
CA SER A 71 -10.22 5.39 13.42
C SER A 71 -8.96 5.87 12.70
N GLY A 72 -9.05 6.08 11.38
CA GLY A 72 -7.88 6.30 10.55
C GLY A 72 -7.08 5.05 10.24
N TYR A 73 -7.54 3.86 10.62
CA TYR A 73 -6.79 2.62 10.51
C TYR A 73 -6.58 2.22 9.04
N PHE A 74 -5.32 2.01 8.66
CA PHE A 74 -4.95 1.60 7.31
C PHE A 74 -5.23 0.10 7.13
N LEU A 75 -6.32 -0.25 6.45
CA LEU A 75 -6.88 -1.60 6.38
C LEU A 75 -6.09 -2.53 5.46
N GLN A 76 -5.94 -2.13 4.20
CA GLN A 76 -5.51 -2.99 3.11
C GLN A 76 -4.86 -2.13 2.01
N HIS A 77 -3.93 -2.70 1.26
CA HIS A 77 -3.31 -2.07 0.10
C HIS A 77 -3.05 -3.06 -1.05
N THR A 78 -3.17 -2.57 -2.27
CA THR A 78 -2.79 -3.26 -3.50
C THR A 78 -1.97 -2.33 -4.40
N ASP A 79 -1.54 -2.81 -5.58
CA ASP A 79 -0.76 -2.05 -6.54
C ASP A 79 -1.37 -2.14 -7.95
N SER A 80 -1.30 -1.04 -8.70
CA SER A 80 -1.79 -0.96 -10.07
C SER A 80 -0.73 -0.31 -10.97
N PRO A 81 -0.07 -1.06 -11.87
CA PRO A 81 0.84 -0.46 -12.84
C PRO A 81 0.09 0.53 -13.72
N LEU A 82 0.74 1.66 -14.02
CA LEU A 82 0.18 2.70 -14.87
C LEU A 82 1.02 2.88 -16.13
N ARG A 83 0.35 3.40 -17.16
CA ARG A 83 1.04 3.96 -18.31
C ARG A 83 1.47 5.39 -17.98
N ARG A 84 2.70 5.78 -18.35
CA ARG A 84 3.14 7.17 -18.22
C ARG A 84 2.20 8.12 -18.95
N LYS A 85 1.66 9.09 -18.19
CA LYS A 85 0.72 10.14 -18.60
C LYS A 85 1.29 11.53 -18.31
N GLY A 86 0.53 12.57 -18.68
CA GLY A 86 0.92 13.97 -18.47
C GLY A 86 1.76 14.57 -19.59
N ARG A 87 2.23 15.81 -19.37
CA ARG A 87 3.04 16.55 -20.34
C ARG A 87 4.37 15.82 -20.58
N MET A 88 4.67 15.57 -21.85
CA MET A 88 5.92 14.94 -22.28
C MET A 88 6.49 15.64 -23.50
N THR A 89 7.81 15.80 -23.50
CA THR A 89 8.58 16.27 -24.67
C THR A 89 8.55 15.23 -25.80
N ALA A 90 8.88 15.63 -27.02
CA ALA A 90 8.96 14.70 -28.16
C ALA A 90 9.91 13.52 -27.87
N HIS A 91 11.09 13.81 -27.31
CA HIS A 91 12.05 12.80 -26.90
C HIS A 91 11.47 11.82 -25.86
N GLN A 92 10.76 12.33 -24.84
CA GLN A 92 10.13 11.46 -23.83
C GLN A 92 9.02 10.59 -24.41
N ARG A 93 8.25 11.10 -25.39
CA ARG A 93 7.23 10.31 -26.10
C ARG A 93 7.87 9.18 -26.91
N ALA A 94 8.94 9.47 -27.65
CA ALA A 94 9.69 8.48 -28.41
C ALA A 94 10.28 7.41 -27.49
N ARG A 95 10.92 7.81 -26.37
CA ARG A 95 11.45 6.88 -25.38
C ARG A 95 10.36 6.00 -24.76
N ARG A 96 9.19 6.57 -24.44
CA ARG A 96 8.03 5.78 -23.96
C ARG A 96 7.60 4.75 -25.00
N ALA A 97 7.52 5.12 -26.28
CA ALA A 97 7.13 4.20 -27.34
C ALA A 97 8.09 3.02 -27.47
N VAL A 98 9.41 3.28 -27.42
CA VAL A 98 10.43 2.22 -27.43
C VAL A 98 10.27 1.28 -26.23
N LEU A 99 10.11 1.83 -25.01
CA LEU A 99 9.92 1.02 -23.80
C LEU A 99 8.64 0.20 -23.85
N GLU A 100 7.53 0.77 -24.35
CA GLU A 100 6.26 0.05 -24.50
C GLU A 100 6.33 -1.07 -25.54
N ALA A 101 7.10 -0.88 -26.61
CA ALA A 101 7.34 -1.91 -27.62
C ALA A 101 8.18 -3.07 -27.07
N GLN A 102 9.19 -2.77 -26.24
CA GLN A 102 10.11 -3.77 -25.69
C GLN A 102 9.54 -4.52 -24.47
N LEU A 103 8.84 -3.80 -23.57
CA LEU A 103 8.45 -4.30 -22.26
C LEU A 103 6.92 -4.45 -22.10
N GLY A 104 6.17 -4.13 -23.15
CA GLY A 104 4.71 -4.11 -23.14
C GLY A 104 4.12 -2.94 -22.33
N ARG A 105 2.79 -2.86 -22.34
CA ARG A 105 2.02 -1.78 -21.68
C ARG A 105 1.41 -2.25 -20.36
N ALA A 106 1.22 -1.32 -19.43
CA ALA A 106 0.38 -1.58 -18.27
C ALA A 106 -1.05 -1.92 -18.72
N HIS A 107 -1.70 -2.83 -18.02
CA HIS A 107 -3.07 -3.23 -18.35
C HIS A 107 -4.02 -2.01 -18.22
N PRO A 108 -4.89 -1.72 -19.19
CA PRO A 108 -5.71 -0.51 -19.17
C PRO A 108 -6.69 -0.47 -17.97
N LYS A 109 -7.13 -1.64 -17.50
CA LYS A 109 -7.97 -1.79 -16.31
C LYS A 109 -7.19 -2.10 -15.03
N ALA A 110 -5.89 -1.77 -14.96
CA ALA A 110 -5.06 -2.10 -13.80
C ALA A 110 -5.62 -1.50 -12.50
N VAL A 111 -6.02 -0.22 -12.51
CA VAL A 111 -6.62 0.44 -11.33
C VAL A 111 -7.94 -0.23 -10.92
N GLU A 112 -8.82 -0.50 -11.88
CA GLU A 112 -10.10 -1.19 -11.62
C GLU A 112 -9.88 -2.56 -10.96
N ARG A 113 -8.97 -3.38 -11.51
CA ARG A 113 -8.63 -4.70 -10.94
C ARG A 113 -7.99 -4.58 -9.56
N GLY A 114 -7.02 -3.69 -9.38
CA GLY A 114 -6.36 -3.48 -8.10
C GLY A 114 -7.31 -2.98 -7.01
N THR A 115 -8.22 -2.07 -7.34
CA THR A 115 -9.28 -1.62 -6.42
C THR A 115 -10.29 -2.72 -6.12
N ARG A 116 -10.65 -3.55 -7.10
CA ARG A 116 -11.52 -4.70 -6.87
C ARG A 116 -10.90 -5.66 -5.85
N GLU A 117 -9.66 -6.10 -6.07
CA GLU A 117 -8.95 -6.98 -5.15
C GLU A 117 -8.76 -6.36 -3.75
N LEU A 118 -8.57 -5.03 -3.68
CA LEU A 118 -8.49 -4.28 -2.42
C LEU A 118 -9.80 -4.41 -1.62
N LEU A 119 -10.92 -4.22 -2.29
CA LEU A 119 -12.25 -4.17 -1.70
C LEU A 119 -12.86 -5.55 -1.45
N GLU A 120 -12.55 -6.57 -2.26
CA GLU A 120 -13.01 -7.96 -2.05
C GLU A 120 -12.67 -8.45 -0.63
N VAL A 121 -11.51 -8.09 -0.09
CA VAL A 121 -11.10 -8.48 1.26
C VAL A 121 -11.91 -7.79 2.36
N LEU A 122 -12.48 -6.61 2.06
CA LEU A 122 -13.16 -5.74 3.03
C LEU A 122 -14.68 -5.93 3.03
N ILE A 123 -15.26 -6.15 1.85
CA ILE A 123 -16.72 -6.19 1.65
C ILE A 123 -17.31 -7.59 1.98
N LEU A 124 -16.50 -8.65 1.99
CA LEU A 124 -16.92 -10.01 2.36
C LEU A 124 -17.38 -10.18 3.83
N LYS A 125 -17.53 -9.09 4.60
CA LYS A 125 -18.02 -9.10 6.00
C LYS A 125 -19.55 -8.90 6.14
N GLY A 126 -20.31 -9.00 5.05
CA GLY A 126 -21.75 -9.35 5.09
C GLY A 126 -22.72 -8.26 5.55
N ARG A 127 -22.31 -6.99 5.62
CA ARG A 127 -23.17 -5.86 5.99
C ARG A 127 -22.99 -4.68 5.06
N ALA A 128 -23.95 -3.75 5.11
CA ALA A 128 -23.91 -2.51 4.35
C ALA A 128 -22.67 -1.69 4.73
N ILE A 129 -21.93 -1.21 3.73
CA ILE A 129 -20.71 -0.41 3.91
C ILE A 129 -20.76 0.85 3.06
N THR A 130 -20.33 1.97 3.63
CA THR A 130 -20.11 3.21 2.87
C THR A 130 -18.66 3.28 2.40
N ILE A 131 -18.45 3.54 1.11
CA ILE A 131 -17.13 3.72 0.53
C ILE A 131 -17.01 5.18 0.08
N ARG A 132 -15.99 5.88 0.57
CA ARG A 132 -15.62 7.22 0.12
C ARG A 132 -14.45 7.15 -0.85
N SER A 133 -14.51 7.91 -1.94
CA SER A 133 -13.37 8.08 -2.85
C SER A 133 -13.42 9.41 -3.57
N ASP A 134 -12.40 9.72 -4.36
CA ASP A 134 -12.51 10.74 -5.39
C ASP A 134 -13.38 10.25 -6.56
N GLU A 135 -13.51 11.08 -7.60
CA GLU A 135 -14.29 10.79 -8.80
C GLU A 135 -13.54 9.92 -9.84
N HIS A 136 -12.52 9.16 -9.43
CA HIS A 136 -11.74 8.35 -10.36
C HIS A 136 -12.62 7.29 -11.06
N PRO A 137 -12.68 7.26 -12.41
CA PRO A 137 -13.65 6.43 -13.14
C PRO A 137 -13.56 4.93 -12.91
N ALA A 138 -12.42 4.43 -12.42
CA ALA A 138 -12.24 3.01 -12.12
C ALA A 138 -12.96 2.54 -10.85
N TYR A 139 -13.23 3.44 -9.90
CA TYR A 139 -13.81 3.05 -8.61
C TYR A 139 -15.26 2.59 -8.70
N PRO A 140 -16.18 3.30 -9.38
CA PRO A 140 -17.55 2.82 -9.55
C PRO A 140 -17.61 1.43 -10.21
N ARG A 141 -16.76 1.20 -11.23
CA ARG A 141 -16.68 -0.09 -11.93
C ARG A 141 -16.16 -1.22 -11.03
N ALA A 142 -15.14 -0.93 -10.23
CA ALA A 142 -14.61 -1.90 -9.27
C ALA A 142 -15.66 -2.24 -8.21
N ILE A 143 -16.32 -1.23 -7.63
CA ILE A 143 -17.34 -1.38 -6.58
C ILE A 143 -18.52 -2.21 -7.10
N ALA A 144 -19.03 -1.90 -8.29
CA ALA A 144 -20.14 -2.63 -8.90
C ALA A 144 -19.85 -4.13 -9.11
N SER A 145 -18.57 -4.51 -9.22
CA SER A 145 -18.17 -5.90 -9.48
C SER A 145 -18.06 -6.80 -8.25
N ILE A 146 -18.10 -6.25 -7.03
CA ILE A 146 -17.77 -6.99 -5.79
C ILE A 146 -19.01 -7.58 -5.11
N GLY A 147 -20.20 -7.14 -5.53
CA GLY A 147 -21.45 -7.49 -4.85
C GLY A 147 -21.55 -6.92 -3.44
N GLY A 148 -22.72 -7.09 -2.80
CA GLY A 148 -23.00 -6.57 -1.46
C GLY A 148 -23.71 -5.22 -1.44
N GLN A 149 -24.12 -4.80 -0.24
CA GLN A 149 -24.80 -3.53 -0.02
C GLN A 149 -23.77 -2.41 0.15
N VAL A 150 -23.45 -1.71 -0.94
CA VAL A 150 -22.44 -0.64 -0.93
C VAL A 150 -23.06 0.70 -1.26
N THR A 151 -22.83 1.68 -0.39
CA THR A 151 -23.10 3.09 -0.67
C THR A 151 -21.80 3.78 -1.08
N HIS A 152 -21.68 4.16 -2.35
CA HIS A 152 -20.50 4.87 -2.84
C HIS A 152 -20.71 6.38 -2.78
N ARG A 153 -19.83 7.10 -2.06
CA ARG A 153 -19.83 8.57 -1.96
C ARG A 153 -18.55 9.12 -2.59
N THR A 154 -18.70 9.98 -3.57
CA THR A 154 -17.58 10.62 -4.25
C THR A 154 -17.38 12.06 -3.79
N THR A 155 -16.13 12.50 -3.72
CA THR A 155 -15.75 13.88 -3.39
C THR A 155 -14.97 14.45 -4.56
N SER A 156 -15.30 15.67 -5.00
CA SER A 156 -14.63 16.22 -6.16
C SER A 156 -13.20 16.63 -5.84
N SER A 157 -12.29 16.44 -6.81
CA SER A 157 -10.89 16.86 -6.65
C SER A 157 -10.73 18.38 -6.52
N LYS A 158 -11.75 19.16 -6.90
CA LYS A 158 -11.81 20.63 -6.77
C LYS A 158 -12.20 21.10 -5.37
N GLU A 159 -12.75 20.22 -4.55
CA GLU A 159 -13.12 20.58 -3.18
C GLU A 159 -11.88 20.94 -2.36
N ARG A 160 -12.08 21.87 -1.44
CA ARG A 160 -11.00 22.33 -0.57
C ARG A 160 -10.52 21.17 0.31
N ARG A 161 -9.21 20.97 0.34
CA ARG A 161 -8.55 19.94 1.17
C ARG A 161 -8.31 20.51 2.57
N ASP A 162 -9.36 20.54 3.38
CA ASP A 162 -9.28 20.86 4.80
C ASP A 162 -9.82 19.72 5.68
N LYS A 163 -9.89 19.93 6.99
CA LYS A 163 -10.32 18.91 7.96
C LYS A 163 -11.78 18.45 7.79
N HIS A 164 -12.60 19.23 7.09
CA HIS A 164 -14.01 18.89 6.83
C HIS A 164 -14.18 18.12 5.53
N ASN A 165 -13.12 18.02 4.71
CA ASN A 165 -13.14 17.24 3.49
C ASN A 165 -13.47 15.76 3.81
N PRO A 166 -14.45 15.13 3.14
CA PRO A 166 -14.81 13.74 3.41
C PRO A 166 -13.66 12.74 3.22
N LEU A 167 -12.65 13.10 2.43
CA LEU A 167 -11.42 12.35 2.16
C LEU A 167 -10.23 12.81 3.03
N PHE A 168 -10.44 13.65 4.05
CA PHE A 168 -9.35 14.18 4.86
C PHE A 168 -8.44 13.08 5.42
N ASN A 169 -9.01 12.01 5.98
CA ASN A 169 -8.23 10.95 6.60
C ASN A 169 -7.37 10.15 5.61
N ILE A 170 -7.85 9.93 4.38
CA ILE A 170 -7.04 9.26 3.36
C ILE A 170 -5.96 10.17 2.79
N ASN A 171 -6.29 11.46 2.61
CA ASN A 171 -5.30 12.47 2.22
C ASN A 171 -4.18 12.60 3.27
N VAL A 172 -4.49 12.49 4.57
CA VAL A 172 -3.49 12.47 5.65
C VAL A 172 -2.63 11.21 5.58
N LEU A 173 -3.23 10.03 5.35
CA LEU A 173 -2.49 8.78 5.18
C LEU A 173 -1.49 8.91 4.01
N ASP A 174 -1.95 9.41 2.87
CA ASP A 174 -1.14 9.71 1.69
C ASP A 174 0.03 10.65 2.01
N LEU A 175 -0.25 11.76 2.70
CA LEU A 175 0.77 12.71 3.13
C LEU A 175 1.81 12.03 4.02
N MET A 176 1.38 11.18 4.95
CA MET A 176 2.27 10.46 5.86
C MET A 176 3.12 9.42 5.13
N ILE A 177 2.57 8.72 4.13
CA ILE A 177 3.34 7.80 3.28
C ILE A 177 4.47 8.57 2.57
N ARG A 178 4.17 9.74 1.99
CA ARG A 178 5.20 10.59 1.33
C ARG A 178 6.21 11.16 2.31
N HIS A 179 5.77 11.56 3.50
CA HIS A 179 6.64 12.14 4.51
C HIS A 179 7.61 11.10 5.07
N SER A 180 7.10 9.91 5.39
CA SER A 180 7.87 8.86 6.06
C SER A 180 8.75 8.07 5.09
N THR A 181 8.41 8.06 3.80
CA THR A 181 9.13 7.30 2.78
C THR A 181 9.62 8.21 1.65
N ALA A 182 10.92 8.49 1.64
CA ALA A 182 11.53 9.37 0.63
C ALA A 182 11.32 8.90 -0.82
N ALA A 183 11.12 7.60 -1.05
CA ALA A 183 10.81 7.02 -2.36
C ALA A 183 9.47 7.47 -2.95
N HIS A 184 8.58 8.00 -2.10
CA HIS A 184 7.22 8.39 -2.41
C HIS A 184 7.03 9.91 -2.54
N LYS A 185 8.08 10.69 -2.26
CA LYS A 185 8.10 12.12 -2.57
C LYS A 185 8.01 12.33 -4.08
N ARG A 186 7.28 13.36 -4.51
CA ARG A 186 7.22 13.76 -5.92
C ARG A 186 8.62 14.16 -6.38
N GLU A 187 8.99 13.79 -7.59
CA GLU A 187 10.28 14.16 -8.20
C GLU A 187 11.51 13.80 -7.34
N THR A 188 11.41 12.72 -6.58
CA THR A 188 12.50 12.23 -5.73
C THR A 188 13.61 11.61 -6.55
N ILE A 189 14.84 11.58 -6.04
CA ILE A 189 15.95 10.72 -6.54
C ILE A 189 15.99 9.35 -5.84
N ALA A 190 15.24 9.21 -4.75
CA ALA A 190 15.21 8.03 -3.89
C ALA A 190 14.13 7.02 -4.30
N TRP A 191 13.67 7.04 -5.55
CA TRP A 191 12.57 6.20 -6.04
C TRP A 191 12.84 4.72 -5.81
N ALA A 192 11.74 3.97 -5.66
CA ALA A 192 11.81 2.53 -5.53
C ALA A 192 12.44 1.93 -6.79
N LYS A 193 13.49 1.13 -6.65
CA LYS A 193 14.09 0.41 -7.80
C LYS A 193 13.25 -0.79 -8.22
N ARG A 194 12.44 -1.32 -7.30
CA ARG A 194 11.49 -2.42 -7.52
C ARG A 194 10.15 -2.10 -6.88
N ARG A 195 9.03 -2.34 -7.56
CA ARG A 195 7.69 -2.22 -6.98
C ARG A 195 7.48 -3.19 -5.82
N GLN A 196 7.97 -4.42 -5.93
CA GLN A 196 7.94 -5.38 -4.82
C GLN A 196 8.57 -4.81 -3.52
N ALA A 197 9.72 -4.15 -3.63
CA ALA A 197 10.38 -3.53 -2.47
C ALA A 197 9.61 -2.31 -1.93
N SER A 198 8.85 -1.64 -2.79
CA SER A 198 7.93 -0.56 -2.40
C SER A 198 6.77 -1.10 -1.56
N ILE A 199 6.19 -2.24 -1.97
CA ILE A 199 5.11 -2.93 -1.26
C ILE A 199 5.58 -3.42 0.11
N GLU A 200 6.75 -4.06 0.17
CA GLU A 200 7.33 -4.53 1.44
C GLU A 200 7.51 -3.37 2.44
N LYS A 201 7.95 -2.20 1.97
CA LYS A 201 8.07 -0.99 2.81
C LYS A 201 6.71 -0.42 3.20
N LEU A 202 5.71 -0.48 2.31
CA LEU A 202 4.35 -0.03 2.63
C LEU A 202 3.71 -0.92 3.70
N ALA A 203 3.93 -2.23 3.67
CA ALA A 203 3.47 -3.14 4.73
C ALA A 203 4.11 -2.83 6.10
N ILE A 204 5.41 -2.48 6.11
CA ILE A 204 6.09 -2.02 7.34
C ILE A 204 5.46 -0.72 7.85
N PHE A 205 5.26 0.24 6.93
CA PHE A 205 4.61 1.50 7.26
C PHE A 205 3.20 1.28 7.80
N GLN A 206 2.41 0.39 7.21
CA GLN A 206 1.05 0.08 7.63
C GLN A 206 1.00 -0.39 9.09
N VAL A 207 1.84 -1.36 9.46
CA VAL A 207 1.91 -1.85 10.85
C VAL A 207 2.38 -0.74 11.80
N TRP A 208 3.41 0.03 11.42
CA TRP A 208 3.87 1.15 12.24
C TRP A 208 2.77 2.22 12.43
N HIS A 209 2.10 2.61 11.34
CA HIS A 209 1.01 3.58 11.32
C HIS A 209 -0.12 3.16 12.27
N ASN A 210 -0.57 1.93 12.14
CA ASN A 210 -1.74 1.44 12.86
C ASN A 210 -1.47 1.25 14.35
N TYR A 211 -0.32 0.65 14.69
CA TYR A 211 -0.11 0.10 16.03
C TYR A 211 0.88 0.87 16.89
N MET A 212 1.83 1.59 16.28
CA MET A 212 2.94 2.21 17.03
C MET A 212 2.84 3.74 17.03
N LYS A 213 2.43 4.30 15.90
CA LYS A 213 2.29 5.74 15.74
C LYS A 213 1.03 6.24 16.44
N ARG A 214 1.18 7.33 17.19
CA ARG A 214 0.04 8.10 17.72
C ARG A 214 -0.79 8.67 16.57
N ARG A 215 -2.11 8.58 16.70
CA ARG A 215 -3.07 9.13 15.74
C ARG A 215 -2.87 10.63 15.55
N TRP A 216 -2.61 11.35 16.64
CA TRP A 216 -2.35 12.79 16.64
C TRP A 216 -1.05 13.09 17.39
N GLU A 217 -0.19 13.95 16.81
CA GLU A 217 1.10 14.29 17.43
C GLU A 217 0.94 15.05 18.75
N LYS A 218 -0.03 15.97 18.79
CA LYS A 218 -0.37 16.77 19.98
C LYS A 218 -1.50 16.16 20.82
N GLY A 219 -1.87 14.91 20.54
CA GLY A 219 -2.97 14.22 21.24
C GLY A 219 -2.48 13.25 22.33
N GLY A 220 -3.46 12.57 22.93
CA GLY A 220 -3.19 11.47 23.85
C GLY A 220 -2.42 10.32 23.20
N ARG A 221 -1.95 9.37 24.02
CA ARG A 221 -1.17 8.20 23.57
C ARG A 221 -2.06 7.12 22.93
N VAL A 222 -2.84 7.50 21.92
CA VAL A 222 -3.83 6.68 21.23
C VAL A 222 -3.38 6.43 19.80
N THR A 223 -3.55 5.19 19.32
CA THR A 223 -3.21 4.77 17.95
C THR A 223 -4.48 4.47 17.15
N SER A 224 -4.39 4.38 15.82
CA SER A 224 -5.55 3.98 15.00
C SER A 224 -6.06 2.59 15.35
N ALA A 225 -5.17 1.65 15.69
CA ALA A 225 -5.55 0.32 16.16
C ALA A 225 -6.35 0.35 17.47
N MET A 226 -6.03 1.29 18.36
CA MET A 226 -6.79 1.48 19.61
C MET A 226 -8.17 2.08 19.35
N LEU A 227 -8.27 3.08 18.48
CA LEU A 227 -9.56 3.66 18.10
C LEU A 227 -10.49 2.66 17.43
N LEU A 228 -9.92 1.72 16.65
CA LEU A 228 -10.67 0.65 16.03
C LEU A 228 -10.98 -0.52 16.99
N GLY A 229 -10.41 -0.52 18.20
CA GLY A 229 -10.62 -1.58 19.19
C GLY A 229 -9.87 -2.89 18.92
N VAL A 230 -8.81 -2.87 18.09
CA VAL A 230 -7.98 -4.06 17.80
C VAL A 230 -6.67 -4.11 18.61
N ALA A 231 -6.39 -3.09 19.42
CA ALA A 231 -5.27 -3.06 20.35
C ALA A 231 -5.60 -2.20 21.58
N ASP A 232 -5.18 -2.63 22.77
CA ASP A 232 -5.47 -1.88 24.02
C ASP A 232 -4.41 -0.81 24.36
N ARG A 233 -3.25 -0.88 23.70
CA ARG A 233 -2.14 0.05 23.90
C ARG A 233 -1.30 0.18 22.63
N PRO A 234 -0.46 1.23 22.52
CA PRO A 234 0.53 1.30 21.45
C PRO A 234 1.50 0.12 21.54
N TRP A 235 1.78 -0.49 20.40
CA TRP A 235 2.77 -1.53 20.26
C TRP A 235 4.19 -0.96 20.29
N ARG A 236 5.11 -1.82 20.72
CA ARG A 236 6.57 -1.66 20.62
C ARG A 236 7.10 -2.73 19.67
N LEU A 237 8.38 -2.63 19.30
CA LEU A 237 9.03 -3.64 18.44
C LEU A 237 8.90 -5.07 19.00
N ARG A 238 9.02 -5.24 20.33
CA ARG A 238 8.82 -6.55 20.99
C ARG A 238 7.43 -7.13 20.76
N ASP A 239 6.40 -6.30 20.59
CA ASP A 239 5.03 -6.77 20.33
C ASP A 239 4.90 -7.25 18.89
N LEU A 240 5.52 -6.55 17.93
CA LEU A 240 5.58 -6.96 16.53
C LEU A 240 6.30 -8.31 16.34
N PHE A 241 7.38 -8.52 17.09
CA PHE A 241 8.21 -9.74 17.03
C PHE A 241 7.86 -10.79 18.08
N ARG A 242 6.80 -10.59 18.86
CA ARG A 242 6.42 -11.51 19.95
C ARG A 242 6.18 -12.93 19.45
N GLU A 243 5.54 -13.03 18.29
CA GLU A 243 5.14 -14.30 17.69
C GLU A 243 5.73 -14.44 16.29
N ARG A 244 6.26 -15.63 16.02
CA ARG A 244 6.59 -16.03 14.65
C ARG A 244 5.31 -16.44 13.93
N ARG A 245 4.96 -15.69 12.89
CA ARG A 245 3.81 -15.99 12.01
C ARG A 245 4.30 -16.76 10.78
N PHE A 246 3.47 -17.70 10.31
CA PHE A 246 3.78 -18.57 9.18
C PHE A 246 2.78 -18.37 8.05
N PHE A 247 3.26 -18.31 6.81
CA PHE A 247 2.39 -18.15 5.63
C PHE A 247 1.29 -19.22 5.59
N ALA A 248 1.64 -20.48 5.81
CA ALA A 248 0.68 -21.60 5.77
C ALA A 248 -0.42 -21.53 6.85
N LYS A 249 -0.24 -20.73 7.90
CA LYS A 249 -1.20 -20.56 9.00
C LYS A 249 -1.95 -19.22 8.98
N THR A 250 -1.68 -18.38 7.99
CA THR A 250 -2.31 -17.05 7.85
C THR A 250 -3.05 -16.97 6.54
N ARG A 251 -4.35 -16.66 6.60
CA ARG A 251 -5.16 -16.43 5.41
C ARG A 251 -4.83 -15.06 4.82
N LEU A 252 -4.05 -15.04 3.75
CA LEU A 252 -3.78 -13.85 2.95
C LEU A 252 -4.75 -13.76 1.77
N SER A 253 -5.09 -12.53 1.37
CA SER A 253 -5.73 -12.29 0.07
C SER A 253 -4.82 -12.75 -1.06
N GLU A 254 -5.41 -13.08 -2.22
CA GLU A 254 -4.62 -13.55 -3.37
C GLU A 254 -3.49 -12.57 -3.71
N ARG A 255 -3.80 -11.27 -3.74
CA ARG A 255 -2.79 -10.23 -3.99
C ARG A 255 -1.68 -10.23 -2.93
N TRP A 256 -2.00 -10.38 -1.65
CA TRP A 256 -0.99 -10.46 -0.61
C TRP A 256 -0.18 -11.75 -0.61
N GLN A 257 -0.75 -12.86 -1.10
CA GLN A 257 0.03 -14.07 -1.35
C GLN A 257 1.09 -13.83 -2.43
N GLN A 258 0.75 -13.11 -3.50
CA GLN A 258 1.71 -12.70 -4.53
C GLN A 258 2.80 -11.78 -3.95
N TYR A 259 2.43 -10.85 -3.07
CA TYR A 259 3.39 -9.97 -2.39
C TYR A 259 4.32 -10.74 -1.46
N TYR A 260 3.78 -11.68 -0.68
CA TYR A 260 4.56 -12.54 0.19
C TYR A 260 5.58 -13.36 -0.61
N ARG A 261 5.14 -13.95 -1.73
CA ARG A 261 6.00 -14.72 -2.64
C ARG A 261 6.94 -13.88 -3.50
N ARG A 262 6.87 -12.55 -3.38
CA ARG A 262 7.64 -11.57 -4.16
C ARG A 262 7.46 -11.72 -5.67
N GLN A 263 6.23 -11.93 -6.10
CA GLN A 263 5.88 -12.17 -7.51
C GLN A 263 5.59 -10.87 -8.30
N VAL A 264 5.67 -9.69 -7.67
CA VAL A 264 5.47 -8.43 -8.37
C VAL A 264 6.73 -8.04 -9.13
N GLU A 265 6.63 -8.03 -10.45
CA GLU A 265 7.75 -7.77 -11.33
C GLU A 265 7.91 -6.30 -11.68
N THR A 266 9.16 -5.86 -11.67
CA THR A 266 9.58 -4.61 -12.29
C THR A 266 10.04 -4.91 -13.70
N ARG A 267 9.21 -4.59 -14.70
CA ARG A 267 9.45 -4.95 -16.10
C ARG A 267 10.77 -4.43 -16.68
N ALA A 268 11.28 -3.34 -16.13
CA ALA A 268 12.54 -2.74 -16.56
C ALA A 268 13.78 -3.53 -16.09
N LEU A 269 13.62 -4.52 -15.20
CA LEU A 269 14.71 -5.33 -14.68
C LEU A 269 14.71 -6.71 -15.33
N GLY A 270 15.87 -7.16 -15.79
CA GLY A 270 16.05 -8.54 -16.27
C GLY A 270 15.98 -9.61 -15.17
N VAL A 271 16.15 -9.23 -13.90
CA VAL A 271 16.09 -10.16 -12.75
C VAL A 271 15.20 -9.62 -11.65
N ASN A 272 14.11 -10.36 -11.39
CA ASN A 272 13.16 -10.12 -10.30
C ASN A 272 13.27 -11.28 -9.28
N GLN A 273 13.84 -11.00 -8.11
CA GLN A 273 14.04 -12.02 -7.07
C GLN A 273 12.72 -12.38 -6.38
N LYS A 274 12.27 -13.62 -6.58
CA LYS A 274 11.11 -14.23 -5.92
C LYS A 274 11.49 -14.73 -4.52
N HIS A 275 10.49 -15.06 -3.69
CA HIS A 275 10.69 -15.74 -2.41
C HIS A 275 10.40 -17.23 -2.57
N GLU A 276 11.46 -18.03 -2.67
CA GLU A 276 11.42 -19.46 -2.98
C GLU A 276 12.05 -20.32 -1.85
N LEU A 277 12.36 -19.70 -0.71
CA LEU A 277 13.01 -20.41 0.41
C LEU A 277 12.02 -21.36 1.08
N ILE A 278 12.30 -22.67 1.04
CA ILE A 278 11.44 -23.73 1.60
C ILE A 278 11.35 -23.62 3.13
N TYR A 279 12.48 -23.48 3.83
CA TYR A 279 12.53 -23.45 5.30
C TYR A 279 12.22 -22.07 5.91
N ALA A 280 12.14 -21.03 5.07
CA ALA A 280 11.84 -19.65 5.47
C ALA A 280 10.59 -19.10 4.75
N PHE A 281 9.71 -19.99 4.31
CA PHE A 281 8.41 -19.69 3.71
C PHE A 281 7.35 -19.30 4.74
#